data_AF-A0A3A4NX11-F1
#
_entry.id   AF-A0A3A4NX11-F1
#
_cell.length_a   1.000
_cell.length_b   1.000
_cell.length_c   1.000
_cell.angle_alpha   90.00
_cell.angle_beta   90.00
_cell.angle_gamma   90.00
#
_symmetry.space_group_name_H-M   'P 1'
#
loop_
_entity.id
_entity.type
_entity.pdbx_description
1 polymer ?
#
loop_
_entity_poly.entity_id
_entity_poly.type
_entity_poly.pdbx_seq_one_letter_code
_entity_poly.pdbx_strand_id
1 'polypeptide(L)'
;MELRGFVSSEDGDELVAKLEKLPQQILSMLPFKPPILPSMVDSLLAVIRKDRTATIYLNEAQSVILIRIKGSCEKGELITKNRVLDMGKMRFPGVDIPPDAAIIYVFSVGWRKGFFYDLEPLYGEKAEPRGYDLEDVLGSLYSYLSFQERFKIDNKTWQTFFAQKWFPFVYLDDQLIRDMISHARAGWQIDELLPKVSANVGRLLETSPLIERKDLVFAEHIEMLKTSVERYLAGDHISCASILYPRIEGLLRSFQRTSGCTSYPTAKTLSKTAVEHHQTARISASLLLPSKFNEYLDNVYFAHFIPGSAPDVGRHSVAHGEARTDDFSLKATTVAFLIIYQLSLFFSDEKKK
;
A
#
# COMPACT_ATOMS: atom_id res chain seq x y z
N MET A 1 30.10 -9.68 6.99
CA MET A 1 29.61 -9.28 5.66
C MET A 1 28.12 -9.52 5.65
N GLU A 2 27.32 -8.53 5.30
CA GLU A 2 25.88 -8.71 5.14
C GLU A 2 25.63 -9.51 3.87
N LEU A 3 24.94 -10.65 3.98
CA LEU A 3 24.77 -11.62 2.88
C LEU A 3 23.45 -11.44 2.13
N ARG A 4 22.50 -10.73 2.73
CA ARG A 4 21.22 -10.38 2.13
C ARG A 4 20.88 -8.95 2.47
N GLY A 5 20.43 -8.18 1.49
CA GLY A 5 20.10 -6.79 1.71
C GLY A 5 19.47 -6.13 0.50
N PHE A 6 18.97 -4.92 0.73
CA PHE A 6 18.45 -4.04 -0.29
C PHE A 6 18.93 -2.62 -0.03
N VAL A 7 19.43 -1.98 -1.08
CA VAL A 7 19.72 -0.54 -1.11
C VAL A 7 19.11 0.07 -2.37
N SER A 8 18.82 1.35 -2.32
CA SER A 8 18.12 2.08 -3.37
C SER A 8 18.75 3.44 -3.58
N SER A 9 18.28 4.20 -4.59
CA SER A 9 18.76 5.56 -4.86
C SER A 9 18.66 6.51 -3.66
N GLU A 10 17.91 6.13 -2.63
CA GLU A 10 17.76 6.91 -1.41
C GLU A 10 18.92 6.81 -0.45
N ASP A 11 19.65 5.70 -0.53
CA ASP A 11 20.80 5.42 0.31
C ASP A 11 22.07 6.11 -0.24
N GLY A 12 21.93 6.85 -1.35
CA GLY A 12 22.94 7.74 -1.90
C GLY A 12 24.26 7.01 -2.16
N ASP A 13 25.31 7.45 -1.46
CA ASP A 13 26.66 6.90 -1.57
C ASP A 13 26.72 5.41 -1.22
N GLU A 14 25.85 4.91 -0.34
CA GLU A 14 25.83 3.48 -0.01
C GLU A 14 25.42 2.64 -1.24
N LEU A 15 24.39 3.07 -1.99
CA LEU A 15 24.00 2.40 -3.23
C LEU A 15 25.18 2.40 -4.21
N VAL A 16 25.81 3.56 -4.42
CA VAL A 16 26.95 3.69 -5.36
C VAL A 16 28.07 2.74 -4.96
N ALA A 17 28.48 2.76 -3.69
CA ALA A 17 29.54 1.90 -3.17
C ALA A 17 29.20 0.41 -3.27
N LYS A 18 27.92 0.01 -3.21
CA LYS A 18 27.49 -1.37 -3.41
C LYS A 18 27.44 -1.76 -4.89
N LEU A 19 27.00 -0.86 -5.77
CA LEU A 19 26.96 -1.10 -7.22
C LEU A 19 28.36 -1.21 -7.84
N GLU A 20 29.34 -0.44 -7.35
CA GLU A 20 30.74 -0.50 -7.77
C GLU A 20 31.48 -1.78 -7.34
N LYS A 21 30.83 -2.63 -6.54
CA LYS A 21 31.38 -3.92 -6.10
C LYS A 21 30.85 -5.07 -6.95
N LEU A 22 29.91 -5.82 -6.42
CA LEU A 22 29.50 -7.11 -6.97
C LEU A 22 28.85 -6.98 -8.36
N PRO A 23 27.95 -6.01 -8.61
CA PRO A 23 27.44 -5.78 -9.97
C PRO A 23 28.55 -5.41 -10.96
N GLN A 24 29.46 -4.50 -10.61
CA GLN A 24 30.59 -4.13 -11.48
C GLN A 24 31.52 -5.32 -11.77
N GLN A 25 31.78 -6.17 -10.78
CA GLN A 25 32.55 -7.40 -10.97
C GLN A 25 31.85 -8.37 -11.93
N ILE A 26 30.54 -8.51 -11.84
CA ILE A 26 29.77 -9.33 -12.80
C ILE A 26 29.91 -8.76 -14.21
N LEU A 27 29.72 -7.44 -14.38
CA LEU A 27 29.83 -6.80 -15.68
C LEU A 27 31.22 -6.97 -16.31
N SER A 28 32.29 -6.92 -15.52
CA SER A 28 33.67 -7.09 -16.04
C SER A 28 34.00 -8.53 -16.45
N MET A 29 33.24 -9.53 -15.97
CA MET A 29 33.37 -10.93 -16.38
C MET A 29 32.61 -11.25 -17.67
N LEU A 30 31.75 -10.36 -18.16
CA LEU A 30 30.99 -10.60 -19.38
C LEU A 30 31.87 -10.45 -20.64
N PRO A 31 31.72 -11.31 -21.66
CA PRO A 31 32.62 -11.34 -22.82
C PRO A 31 32.35 -10.24 -23.87
N PHE A 32 31.62 -9.18 -23.54
CA PHE A 32 31.22 -8.14 -24.49
C PHE A 32 32.37 -7.20 -24.87
N LYS A 33 32.41 -6.80 -26.15
CA LYS A 33 33.32 -5.77 -26.69
C LYS A 33 32.51 -4.78 -27.56
N PRO A 34 32.44 -3.49 -27.20
CA PRO A 34 33.06 -2.84 -26.03
C PRO A 34 32.47 -3.32 -24.69
N PRO A 35 33.18 -3.14 -23.56
CA PRO A 35 32.65 -3.46 -22.24
C PRO A 35 31.37 -2.70 -21.94
N ILE A 36 30.47 -3.34 -21.20
CA ILE A 36 29.21 -2.72 -20.79
C ILE A 36 29.48 -1.74 -19.66
N LEU A 37 29.08 -0.48 -19.87
CA LEU A 37 29.20 0.56 -18.85
C LEU A 37 28.04 0.45 -17.84
N PRO A 38 28.25 0.73 -16.55
CA PRO A 38 27.18 0.74 -15.55
C PRO A 38 25.99 1.64 -15.90
N SER A 39 26.24 2.75 -16.59
CA SER A 39 25.20 3.67 -17.07
C SER A 39 24.27 3.05 -18.12
N MET A 40 24.66 1.93 -18.74
CA MET A 40 23.85 1.19 -19.71
C MET A 40 22.97 0.12 -19.05
N VAL A 41 23.11 -0.11 -17.75
CA VAL A 41 22.38 -1.15 -17.02
C VAL A 41 21.06 -0.56 -16.52
N ASP A 42 19.96 -0.92 -17.17
CA ASP A 42 18.60 -0.68 -16.68
C ASP A 42 18.20 -1.75 -15.66
N SER A 43 18.42 -3.02 -16.02
CA SER A 43 18.22 -4.17 -15.16
C SER A 43 19.36 -5.20 -15.31
N LEU A 44 19.73 -5.83 -14.20
CA LEU A 44 20.69 -6.92 -14.13
C LEU A 44 20.15 -7.95 -13.13
N LEU A 45 19.84 -9.15 -13.61
CA LEU A 45 19.48 -10.29 -12.77
C LEU A 45 20.56 -11.36 -12.90
N ALA A 46 21.25 -11.67 -11.80
CA ALA A 46 22.16 -12.79 -11.73
C ALA A 46 21.55 -13.89 -10.85
N VAL A 47 21.52 -15.11 -11.38
CA VAL A 47 21.16 -16.33 -10.63
C VAL A 47 22.41 -17.19 -10.54
N ILE A 48 22.93 -17.37 -9.33
CA ILE A 48 24.17 -18.10 -9.07
C ILE A 48 23.82 -19.42 -8.38
N ARG A 49 24.15 -20.54 -9.00
CA ARG A 49 23.83 -21.89 -8.50
C ARG A 49 24.90 -22.40 -7.55
N LYS A 50 24.58 -23.49 -6.84
CA LYS A 50 25.51 -24.16 -5.89
C LYS A 50 26.81 -24.63 -6.52
N ASP A 51 26.77 -25.02 -7.79
CA ASP A 51 27.95 -25.39 -8.58
C ASP A 51 28.82 -24.19 -9.00
N ARG A 52 28.46 -22.98 -8.55
CA ARG A 52 29.09 -21.69 -8.85
C ARG A 52 28.95 -21.26 -10.31
N THR A 53 28.10 -21.92 -11.09
CA THR A 53 27.68 -21.39 -12.38
C THR A 53 26.71 -20.23 -12.16
N ALA A 54 26.82 -19.20 -12.99
CA ALA A 54 25.93 -18.04 -12.96
C ALA A 54 25.25 -17.86 -14.31
N THR A 55 23.94 -17.61 -14.27
CA THR A 55 23.19 -17.12 -15.43
C THR A 55 22.90 -15.65 -15.20
N ILE A 56 23.32 -14.80 -16.13
CA ILE A 56 23.18 -13.35 -16.05
C ILE A 56 22.20 -12.91 -17.13
N TYR A 57 21.15 -12.22 -16.72
CA TYR A 57 20.21 -11.55 -17.61
C TYR A 57 20.43 -10.05 -17.48
N LEU A 58 20.87 -9.43 -18.58
CA LEU A 58 21.19 -8.01 -18.60
C LEU A 58 20.25 -7.29 -19.56
N ASN A 59 19.44 -6.36 -19.03
CA ASN A 59 18.43 -5.60 -19.76
C ASN A 59 17.39 -6.45 -20.54
N GLU A 60 17.36 -7.77 -20.33
CA GLU A 60 16.52 -8.71 -21.07
C GLU A 60 15.52 -9.46 -20.18
N ALA A 61 15.74 -9.47 -18.86
CA ALA A 61 14.81 -10.07 -17.90
C ALA A 61 13.53 -9.25 -17.82
N GLN A 62 12.53 -9.63 -18.61
CA GLN A 62 11.21 -9.01 -18.53
C GLN A 62 10.53 -9.40 -17.22
N SER A 63 10.30 -8.41 -16.36
CA SER A 63 9.54 -8.62 -15.13
C SER A 63 8.04 -8.46 -15.38
N VAL A 64 7.25 -9.29 -14.73
CA VAL A 64 5.78 -9.19 -14.68
C VAL A 64 5.37 -9.07 -13.24
N ILE A 65 4.55 -8.07 -12.94
CA ILE A 65 4.10 -7.77 -11.57
C ILE A 65 2.59 -7.93 -11.48
N LEU A 66 2.13 -8.57 -10.41
CA LEU A 66 0.72 -8.60 -10.05
C LEU A 66 0.34 -7.24 -9.44
N ILE A 67 -0.64 -6.56 -10.03
CA ILE A 67 -1.11 -5.25 -9.57
C ILE A 67 -2.61 -5.31 -9.29
N ARG A 68 -3.04 -4.77 -8.15
CA ARG A 68 -4.44 -4.47 -7.88
C ARG A 68 -4.75 -3.08 -8.42
N ILE A 69 -5.81 -2.94 -9.20
CA ILE A 69 -6.16 -1.67 -9.87
C ILE A 69 -7.56 -1.15 -9.51
N LYS A 70 -7.77 0.15 -9.69
CA LYS A 70 -9.07 0.82 -9.62
C LYS A 70 -9.89 0.48 -10.85
N GLY A 71 -11.06 -0.11 -10.66
CA GLY A 71 -11.98 -0.48 -11.74
C GLY A 71 -11.50 -1.63 -12.63
N SER A 72 -12.13 -1.82 -13.78
CA SER A 72 -11.79 -2.83 -14.79
C SER A 72 -10.73 -2.34 -15.76
N CYS A 73 -9.95 -3.25 -16.35
CA CYS A 73 -9.02 -2.91 -17.44
C CYS A 73 -9.15 -3.86 -18.62
N GLU A 74 -8.83 -3.37 -19.80
CA GLU A 74 -8.78 -4.17 -21.02
C GLU A 74 -7.33 -4.54 -21.39
N LYS A 75 -7.19 -5.61 -22.18
CA LYS A 75 -5.87 -6.03 -22.66
C LYS A 75 -5.29 -4.94 -23.57
N GLY A 76 -4.06 -4.52 -23.27
CA GLY A 76 -3.36 -3.47 -24.01
C GLY A 76 -3.62 -2.07 -23.46
N GLU A 77 -4.49 -1.92 -22.46
CA GLU A 77 -4.70 -0.64 -21.79
C GLU A 77 -3.48 -0.26 -20.94
N LEU A 78 -3.04 1.00 -21.04
CA LEU A 78 -1.97 1.54 -20.22
C LEU A 78 -2.47 1.75 -18.78
N ILE A 79 -1.84 1.05 -17.82
CA ILE A 79 -2.11 1.27 -16.40
C ILE A 79 -1.19 2.38 -15.86
N THR A 80 -1.80 3.50 -15.48
CA THR A 80 -1.09 4.63 -14.86
C THR A 80 -1.07 4.49 -13.34
N LYS A 81 -0.18 5.22 -12.66
CA LYS A 81 -0.09 5.23 -11.19
C LYS A 81 -1.41 5.57 -10.49
N ASN A 82 -2.24 6.43 -11.09
CA ASN A 82 -3.56 6.78 -10.55
C ASN A 82 -4.51 5.59 -10.45
N ARG A 83 -4.27 4.54 -11.23
CA ARG A 83 -5.08 3.32 -11.23
C ARG A 83 -4.55 2.25 -10.28
N VAL A 84 -3.35 2.39 -9.72
CA VAL A 84 -2.73 1.37 -8.87
C VAL A 84 -3.27 1.48 -7.44
N LEU A 85 -3.80 0.37 -6.91
CA LEU A 85 -4.27 0.23 -5.53
C LEU A 85 -3.27 -0.51 -4.65
N ASP A 86 -2.58 -1.52 -5.19
CA ASP A 86 -1.47 -2.17 -4.50
C ASP A 86 -0.65 -2.99 -5.49
N MET A 87 0.55 -3.37 -5.09
CA MET A 87 1.43 -4.25 -5.86
C MET A 87 1.68 -5.54 -5.08
N GLY A 88 1.74 -6.66 -5.80
CA GLY A 88 2.03 -7.99 -5.27
C GLY A 88 3.26 -8.58 -5.94
N LYS A 89 3.26 -9.90 -6.11
CA LYS A 89 4.36 -10.68 -6.66
C LYS A 89 4.95 -10.13 -7.95
N MET A 90 6.28 -10.06 -8.00
CA MET A 90 7.06 -9.85 -9.22
C MET A 90 7.74 -11.16 -9.63
N ARG A 91 7.61 -11.54 -10.89
CA ARG A 91 8.28 -12.72 -11.46
C ARG A 91 8.94 -12.38 -12.78
N PHE A 92 9.83 -13.27 -13.23
CA PHE A 92 10.51 -13.18 -14.52
C PHE A 92 10.11 -14.39 -15.38
N PRO A 93 9.11 -14.26 -16.26
CA PRO A 93 8.69 -15.38 -17.11
C PRO A 93 9.86 -15.97 -17.90
N GLY A 94 10.04 -17.29 -17.82
CA GLY A 94 11.12 -18.00 -18.50
C GLY A 94 12.45 -18.02 -17.74
N VAL A 95 12.53 -17.42 -16.55
CA VAL A 95 13.71 -17.49 -15.68
C VAL A 95 13.41 -18.36 -14.47
N ASP A 96 14.15 -19.46 -14.32
CA ASP A 96 14.12 -20.28 -13.12
C ASP A 96 15.09 -19.75 -12.06
N ILE A 97 14.59 -19.52 -10.85
CA ILE A 97 15.37 -19.02 -9.70
C ILE A 97 15.17 -19.98 -8.51
N PRO A 98 15.95 -21.08 -8.44
CA PRO A 98 15.81 -22.08 -7.39
C PRO A 98 15.99 -21.49 -5.99
N PRO A 99 15.23 -21.93 -4.97
CA PRO A 99 15.35 -21.44 -3.58
C PRO A 99 16.74 -21.52 -2.99
N ASP A 100 17.60 -22.39 -3.51
CA ASP A 100 18.95 -22.64 -3.05
C ASP A 100 20.05 -22.00 -3.92
N ALA A 101 19.67 -21.15 -4.89
CA ALA A 101 20.59 -20.30 -5.65
C ALA A 101 20.79 -18.95 -4.96
N ALA A 102 21.93 -18.28 -5.13
CA ALA A 102 22.03 -16.86 -4.78
C ALA A 102 21.42 -15.99 -5.90
N ILE A 103 20.94 -14.80 -5.51
CA ILE A 103 20.38 -13.82 -6.43
C ILE A 103 21.00 -12.44 -6.22
N ILE A 104 21.23 -11.75 -7.33
CA ILE A 104 21.62 -10.33 -7.37
C ILE A 104 20.70 -9.68 -8.39
N TYR A 105 20.01 -8.62 -7.98
CA TYR A 105 19.07 -7.93 -8.85
C TYR A 105 19.25 -6.41 -8.74
N VAL A 106 19.71 -5.81 -9.84
CA VAL A 106 19.69 -4.37 -10.05
C VAL A 106 18.52 -4.06 -10.97
N PHE A 107 17.72 -3.05 -10.66
CA PHE A 107 16.60 -2.66 -11.49
C PHE A 107 16.31 -1.17 -11.37
N SER A 108 15.69 -0.61 -12.41
CA SER A 108 15.37 0.82 -12.46
C SER A 108 13.85 1.02 -12.51
N VAL A 109 13.39 2.09 -11.87
CA VAL A 109 12.01 2.59 -11.94
C VAL A 109 12.09 4.09 -12.23
N GLY A 110 11.98 4.45 -13.51
CA GLY A 110 12.35 5.78 -13.97
C GLY A 110 13.81 6.08 -13.63
N TRP A 111 14.06 7.19 -12.93
CA TRP A 111 15.41 7.59 -12.50
C TRP A 111 15.91 6.91 -11.22
N ARG A 112 15.06 6.12 -10.54
CA ARG A 112 15.42 5.46 -9.29
C ARG A 112 15.97 4.07 -9.59
N LYS A 113 16.99 3.64 -8.85
CA LYS A 113 17.60 2.31 -8.91
C LYS A 113 17.41 1.59 -7.59
N GLY A 114 17.15 0.29 -7.69
CA GLY A 114 17.14 -0.65 -6.59
C GLY A 114 18.23 -1.69 -6.80
N PHE A 115 18.90 -2.07 -5.72
CA PHE A 115 19.88 -3.15 -5.69
C PHE A 115 19.52 -4.10 -4.55
N PHE A 116 19.03 -5.27 -4.91
CA PHE A 116 18.74 -6.37 -4.02
C PHE A 116 19.79 -7.47 -4.21
N TYR A 117 20.20 -8.10 -3.12
CA TYR A 117 21.04 -9.29 -3.16
C TYR A 117 20.66 -10.26 -2.04
N ASP A 118 20.76 -11.55 -2.34
CA ASP A 118 20.71 -12.63 -1.36
C ASP A 118 21.72 -13.71 -1.74
N LEU A 119 22.80 -13.78 -0.97
CA LEU A 119 23.89 -14.73 -1.11
C LEU A 119 23.87 -15.81 -0.02
N GLU A 120 22.93 -15.74 0.93
CA GLU A 120 22.80 -16.70 2.03
C GLU A 120 22.70 -18.16 1.54
N PRO A 121 21.97 -18.48 0.46
CA PRO A 121 21.84 -19.86 0.00
C PRO A 121 23.12 -20.53 -0.49
N LEU A 122 24.21 -19.76 -0.63
CA LEU A 122 25.53 -20.26 -1.03
C LEU A 122 26.60 -20.09 0.05
N TYR A 123 26.27 -19.49 1.20
CA TYR A 123 27.27 -19.09 2.19
C TYR A 123 27.57 -20.19 3.22
N GLY A 124 28.75 -20.77 3.12
CA GLY A 124 29.31 -21.70 4.11
C GLY A 124 28.75 -23.12 4.02
N GLU A 125 29.20 -23.99 4.93
CA GLU A 125 28.82 -25.41 4.96
C GLU A 125 27.37 -25.67 5.40
N LYS A 126 26.72 -24.65 5.98
CA LYS A 126 25.32 -24.69 6.45
C LYS A 126 24.39 -23.86 5.56
N ALA A 127 24.68 -23.81 4.26
CA ALA A 127 23.89 -23.04 3.31
C ALA A 127 22.49 -23.67 3.16
N GLU A 128 21.47 -22.93 3.57
CA GLU A 128 20.07 -23.36 3.53
C GLU A 128 19.31 -22.68 2.38
N PRO A 129 18.29 -23.32 1.80
CA PRO A 129 17.39 -22.66 0.86
C PRO A 129 16.70 -21.44 1.49
N ARG A 130 16.32 -20.47 0.67
CA ARG A 130 15.53 -19.31 1.10
C ARG A 130 14.25 -19.76 1.81
N GLY A 131 14.03 -19.24 3.02
CA GLY A 131 12.81 -19.45 3.80
C GLY A 131 11.67 -18.46 3.51
N TYR A 132 11.73 -17.74 2.39
CA TYR A 132 10.78 -16.67 2.04
C TYR A 132 10.40 -16.73 0.56
N ASP A 133 9.26 -16.12 0.22
CA ASP A 133 8.81 -15.99 -1.17
C ASP A 133 9.55 -14.84 -1.85
N LEU A 134 10.44 -15.18 -2.79
CA LEU A 134 11.24 -14.21 -3.51
C LEU A 134 10.38 -13.27 -4.38
N GLU A 135 9.31 -13.78 -4.98
CA GLU A 135 8.46 -12.96 -5.85
C GLU A 135 7.74 -11.87 -5.05
N ASP A 136 7.31 -12.19 -3.83
CA ASP A 136 6.74 -11.21 -2.90
C ASP A 136 7.77 -10.15 -2.49
N VAL A 137 9.03 -10.54 -2.26
CA VAL A 137 10.11 -9.59 -1.89
C VAL A 137 10.33 -8.63 -3.04
N LEU A 138 10.58 -9.15 -4.24
CA LEU A 138 10.87 -8.32 -5.40
C LEU A 138 9.70 -7.39 -5.76
N GLY A 139 8.47 -7.88 -5.63
CA GLY A 139 7.26 -7.09 -5.80
C GLY A 139 7.16 -5.93 -4.81
N SER A 140 7.43 -6.21 -3.53
CA SER A 140 7.47 -5.20 -2.47
C SER A 140 8.56 -4.16 -2.70
N LEU A 141 9.77 -4.59 -3.10
CA LEU A 141 10.86 -3.65 -3.41
C LEU A 141 10.52 -2.77 -4.62
N TYR A 142 9.91 -3.34 -5.65
CA TYR A 142 9.47 -2.56 -6.80
C TYR A 142 8.37 -1.54 -6.44
N SER A 143 7.42 -1.95 -5.58
CA SER A 143 6.40 -1.06 -5.00
C SER A 143 7.04 0.12 -4.26
N TYR A 144 8.03 -0.18 -3.41
CA TYR A 144 8.80 0.81 -2.66
C TYR A 144 9.42 1.87 -3.59
N LEU A 145 10.14 1.46 -4.63
CA LEU A 145 10.73 2.43 -5.57
C LEU A 145 9.67 3.21 -6.36
N SER A 146 8.59 2.56 -6.76
CA SER A 146 7.53 3.15 -7.58
C SER A 146 6.76 4.25 -6.86
N PHE A 147 6.55 4.09 -5.56
CA PHE A 147 5.71 4.97 -4.71
C PHE A 147 6.44 5.47 -3.46
N GLN A 148 7.76 5.60 -3.56
CA GLN A 148 8.68 5.96 -2.51
C GLN A 148 8.25 7.13 -1.63
N GLU A 149 7.65 8.16 -2.23
CA GLU A 149 7.11 9.33 -1.51
C GLU A 149 6.11 8.96 -0.39
N ARG A 150 5.40 7.84 -0.52
CA ARG A 150 4.42 7.36 0.48
C ARG A 150 5.10 6.59 1.61
N PHE A 151 6.17 5.85 1.29
CA PHE A 151 6.92 5.08 2.28
C PHE A 151 7.90 5.95 3.09
N LYS A 152 8.31 7.09 2.54
CA LYS A 152 9.19 8.09 3.16
C LYS A 152 8.52 9.15 4.00
N ILE A 153 7.24 8.99 4.34
CA ILE A 153 6.59 9.96 5.20
C ILE A 153 7.23 9.79 6.60
N ASP A 154 7.93 10.83 7.06
CA ASP A 154 8.57 10.84 8.36
C ASP A 154 7.52 10.97 9.49
N ASN A 155 7.94 10.68 10.72
CA ASN A 155 7.03 10.66 11.87
C ASN A 155 6.37 12.02 12.14
N LYS A 156 7.06 13.14 11.90
CA LYS A 156 6.49 14.48 12.09
C LYS A 156 5.39 14.74 11.05
N THR A 157 5.65 14.39 9.80
CA THR A 157 4.66 14.50 8.72
C THR A 157 3.45 13.60 8.99
N TRP A 158 3.63 12.38 9.50
CA TRP A 158 2.52 11.51 9.93
C TRP A 158 1.70 12.12 11.06
N GLN A 159 2.34 12.72 12.06
CA GLN A 159 1.64 13.42 13.13
C GLN A 159 0.78 14.57 12.59
N THR A 160 1.27 15.32 11.59
CA THR A 160 0.48 16.37 10.93
C THR A 160 -0.74 15.80 10.20
N PHE A 161 -0.59 14.68 9.48
CA PHE A 161 -1.72 13.98 8.86
C PHE A 161 -2.79 13.62 9.90
N PHE A 162 -2.41 12.96 11.00
CA PHE A 162 -3.36 12.50 12.01
C PHE A 162 -3.99 13.65 12.79
N ALA A 163 -3.23 14.69 13.14
CA ALA A 163 -3.75 15.88 13.80
C ALA A 163 -4.81 16.59 12.94
N GLN A 164 -4.63 16.59 11.62
CA GLN A 164 -5.61 17.13 10.69
C GLN A 164 -6.65 16.10 10.22
N LYS A 165 -6.66 14.89 10.80
CA LYS A 165 -7.59 13.78 10.49
C LYS A 165 -7.56 13.31 9.03
N TRP A 166 -6.38 13.38 8.42
CA TRP A 166 -6.12 12.91 7.07
C TRP A 166 -5.28 11.64 7.06
N PHE A 167 -5.42 10.91 5.96
CA PHE A 167 -4.59 9.76 5.61
C PHE A 167 -4.37 9.77 4.09
N PRO A 168 -3.21 9.33 3.57
CA PRO A 168 -2.96 9.21 2.13
C PRO A 168 -3.69 7.99 1.55
N PHE A 169 -5.02 8.02 1.55
CA PHE A 169 -5.86 6.92 1.09
C PHE A 169 -5.58 6.54 -0.37
N VAL A 170 -5.44 5.24 -0.63
CA VAL A 170 -4.93 4.77 -1.93
C VAL A 170 -5.89 5.01 -3.11
N TYR A 171 -7.18 5.22 -2.82
CA TYR A 171 -8.18 5.56 -3.82
C TYR A 171 -8.06 6.99 -4.36
N LEU A 172 -7.34 7.88 -3.67
CA LEU A 172 -7.04 9.21 -4.20
C LEU A 172 -6.06 9.15 -5.38
N ASP A 173 -6.07 10.19 -6.20
CA ASP A 173 -5.11 10.34 -7.29
C ASP A 173 -3.67 10.48 -6.75
N ASP A 174 -2.68 9.95 -7.48
CA ASP A 174 -1.29 9.95 -7.04
C ASP A 174 -0.75 11.36 -6.81
N GLN A 175 -1.09 12.29 -7.71
CA GLN A 175 -0.70 13.69 -7.57
C GLN A 175 -1.35 14.33 -6.33
N LEU A 176 -2.62 14.01 -6.04
CA LEU A 176 -3.31 14.56 -4.87
C LEU A 176 -2.67 14.06 -3.57
N ILE A 177 -2.26 12.79 -3.52
CA ILE A 177 -1.52 12.24 -2.37
C ILE A 177 -0.16 12.96 -2.21
N ARG A 178 0.57 13.19 -3.31
CA ARG A 178 1.83 13.96 -3.29
C ARG A 178 1.62 15.38 -2.77
N ASP A 179 0.54 16.05 -3.20
CA ASP A 179 0.19 17.39 -2.74
C ASP A 179 -0.13 17.39 -1.24
N MET A 180 -0.89 16.41 -0.74
CA MET A 180 -1.19 16.26 0.69
C MET A 180 0.08 16.05 1.52
N ILE A 181 0.99 15.18 1.07
CA ILE A 181 2.28 14.95 1.74
C ILE A 181 3.11 16.23 1.77
N SER A 182 3.08 17.01 0.68
CA SER A 182 3.80 18.28 0.59
C SER A 182 3.23 19.34 1.54
N HIS A 183 1.90 19.44 1.65
CA HIS A 183 1.25 20.33 2.63
C HIS A 183 1.61 19.92 4.06
N ALA A 184 1.53 18.63 4.37
CA ALA A 184 1.87 18.12 5.69
C ALA A 184 3.34 18.43 6.07
N ARG A 185 4.28 18.23 5.15
CA ARG A 185 5.70 18.55 5.35
C ARG A 185 5.95 20.04 5.57
N ALA A 186 5.24 20.89 4.84
CA ALA A 186 5.32 22.34 4.96
C ALA A 186 4.58 22.90 6.19
N GLY A 187 3.79 22.07 6.90
CA GLY A 187 2.94 22.52 7.99
C GLY A 187 1.71 23.30 7.55
N TRP A 188 1.31 23.18 6.28
CA TRP A 188 0.12 23.81 5.73
C TRP A 188 -1.15 23.03 6.06
N GLN A 189 -2.31 23.67 5.90
CA GLN A 189 -3.60 23.04 6.09
C GLN A 189 -3.92 22.13 4.90
N ILE A 190 -3.98 20.82 5.14
CA ILE A 190 -4.38 19.83 4.13
C ILE A 190 -5.84 20.04 3.72
N ASP A 191 -6.66 20.66 4.58
CA ASP A 191 -8.06 21.00 4.28
C ASP A 191 -8.21 21.97 3.10
N GLU A 192 -7.16 22.72 2.73
CA GLU A 192 -7.15 23.50 1.49
C GLU A 192 -7.29 22.62 0.23
N LEU A 193 -6.92 21.34 0.34
CA LEU A 193 -7.09 20.35 -0.73
C LEU A 193 -8.47 19.67 -0.70
N LEU A 194 -9.31 19.90 0.31
CA LEU A 194 -10.62 19.26 0.46
C LEU A 194 -11.49 19.36 -0.80
N PRO A 195 -11.60 20.50 -1.52
CA PRO A 195 -12.38 20.56 -2.76
C PRO A 195 -11.89 19.59 -3.84
N LYS A 196 -10.58 19.35 -3.93
CA LYS A 196 -10.00 18.37 -4.86
C LYS A 196 -10.26 16.94 -4.40
N VAL A 197 -10.15 16.70 -3.09
CA VAL A 197 -10.41 15.38 -2.48
C VAL A 197 -11.89 14.99 -2.65
N SER A 198 -12.82 15.88 -2.33
CA SER A 198 -14.26 15.61 -2.48
C SER A 198 -14.65 15.42 -3.94
N ALA A 199 -14.07 16.18 -4.88
CA ALA A 199 -14.30 15.96 -6.30
C ALA A 199 -13.77 14.60 -6.79
N ASN A 200 -12.62 14.13 -6.26
CA ASN A 200 -12.11 12.80 -6.54
C ASN A 200 -13.05 11.71 -6.00
N VAL A 201 -13.51 11.86 -4.75
CA VAL A 201 -14.48 10.95 -4.14
C VAL A 201 -15.82 10.96 -4.87
N GLY A 202 -16.34 12.12 -5.27
CA GLY A 202 -17.57 12.21 -6.08
C GLY A 202 -17.50 11.36 -7.34
N ARG A 203 -16.44 11.49 -8.14
CA ARG A 203 -16.21 10.65 -9.33
C ARG A 203 -16.10 9.15 -8.99
N LEU A 204 -15.44 8.82 -7.89
CA LEU A 204 -15.35 7.43 -7.42
C LEU A 204 -16.74 6.87 -7.09
N LEU A 205 -17.59 7.67 -6.44
CA LEU A 205 -18.94 7.27 -6.05
C LEU A 205 -19.91 7.17 -7.24
N GLU A 206 -19.73 7.97 -8.29
CA GLU A 206 -20.52 7.85 -9.53
C GLU A 206 -20.31 6.51 -10.24
N THR A 207 -19.11 5.94 -10.10
CA THR A 207 -18.72 4.65 -10.71
C THR A 207 -18.76 3.48 -9.71
N SER A 208 -19.28 3.72 -8.50
CA SER A 208 -19.02 2.99 -7.25
C SER A 208 -18.90 1.46 -7.39
N PRO A 209 -17.68 0.90 -7.44
CA PRO A 209 -17.47 -0.55 -7.45
C PRO A 209 -17.83 -1.19 -6.10
N LEU A 210 -18.00 -0.38 -5.05
CA LEU A 210 -18.22 -0.86 -3.68
C LEU A 210 -19.66 -1.35 -3.46
N ILE A 211 -20.65 -0.71 -4.09
CA ILE A 211 -22.07 -1.09 -3.99
C ILE A 211 -22.42 -2.31 -4.84
N GLU A 212 -21.54 -2.70 -5.76
CA GLU A 212 -21.69 -3.91 -6.58
C GLU A 212 -21.09 -5.16 -5.93
N ARG A 213 -20.38 -5.02 -4.81
CA ARG A 213 -19.77 -6.16 -4.10
C ARG A 213 -20.86 -7.05 -3.50
N LYS A 214 -20.67 -8.37 -3.60
CA LYS A 214 -21.60 -9.40 -3.11
C LYS A 214 -21.02 -10.29 -2.02
N ASP A 215 -19.84 -9.97 -1.50
CA ASP A 215 -19.22 -10.77 -0.46
C ASP A 215 -19.93 -10.60 0.89
N LEU A 216 -19.80 -11.61 1.75
CA LEU A 216 -20.50 -11.73 3.04
C LEU A 216 -20.25 -10.53 3.96
N VAL A 217 -19.10 -9.85 3.81
CA VAL A 217 -18.76 -8.68 4.61
C VAL A 217 -19.66 -7.48 4.27
N PHE A 218 -19.94 -7.26 2.98
CA PHE A 218 -20.68 -6.08 2.52
C PHE A 218 -22.18 -6.31 2.38
N ALA A 219 -22.63 -7.55 2.13
CA ALA A 219 -24.01 -7.87 1.78
C ALA A 219 -25.07 -7.24 2.70
N GLU A 220 -24.86 -7.28 4.03
CA GLU A 220 -25.79 -6.72 5.04
C GLU A 220 -25.81 -5.17 5.07
N HIS A 221 -24.82 -4.51 4.45
CA HIS A 221 -24.62 -3.06 4.53
C HIS A 221 -24.92 -2.32 3.22
N ILE A 222 -25.10 -3.04 2.11
CA ILE A 222 -25.21 -2.45 0.75
C ILE A 222 -26.27 -1.36 0.65
N GLU A 223 -27.50 -1.61 1.12
CA GLU A 223 -28.59 -0.64 0.98
C GLU A 223 -28.33 0.66 1.76
N MET A 224 -27.70 0.54 2.93
CA MET A 224 -27.30 1.72 3.70
C MET A 224 -26.15 2.46 3.02
N LEU A 225 -25.20 1.75 2.40
CA LEU A 225 -24.11 2.36 1.64
C LEU A 225 -24.60 3.05 0.36
N LYS A 226 -25.60 2.48 -0.35
CA LYS A 226 -26.25 3.16 -1.48
C LYS A 226 -26.92 4.46 -1.01
N THR A 227 -27.69 4.37 0.07
CA THR A 227 -28.34 5.56 0.66
C THR A 227 -27.32 6.63 1.03
N SER A 228 -26.19 6.26 1.65
CA SER A 228 -25.18 7.26 2.01
C SER A 228 -24.51 7.90 0.79
N VAL A 229 -24.34 7.17 -0.32
CA VAL A 229 -23.85 7.73 -1.59
C VAL A 229 -24.82 8.77 -2.14
N GLU A 230 -26.11 8.44 -2.21
CA GLU A 230 -27.14 9.39 -2.66
C GLU A 230 -27.12 10.67 -1.83
N ARG A 231 -27.04 10.53 -0.50
CA ARG A 231 -26.99 11.66 0.44
C ARG A 231 -25.75 12.52 0.27
N TYR A 232 -24.58 11.89 0.05
CA TYR A 232 -23.33 12.61 -0.21
C TYR A 232 -23.39 13.45 -1.48
N LEU A 233 -23.86 12.85 -2.58
CA LEU A 233 -23.98 13.53 -3.88
C LEU A 233 -25.02 14.65 -3.84
N ALA A 234 -26.04 14.53 -2.98
CA ALA A 234 -27.03 15.59 -2.73
C ALA A 234 -26.55 16.68 -1.75
N GLY A 235 -25.35 16.57 -1.18
CA GLY A 235 -24.83 17.51 -0.16
C GLY A 235 -25.45 17.35 1.23
N ASP A 236 -26.23 16.30 1.47
CA ASP A 236 -26.83 15.96 2.78
C ASP A 236 -25.79 15.24 3.66
N HIS A 237 -24.83 16.00 4.15
CA HIS A 237 -23.70 15.47 4.92
C HIS A 237 -24.10 14.94 6.30
N ILE A 238 -25.16 15.47 6.90
CA ILE A 238 -25.70 15.01 8.19
C ILE A 238 -26.17 13.56 8.05
N SER A 239 -27.14 13.31 7.16
CA SER A 239 -27.69 11.97 6.95
C SER A 239 -26.60 11.00 6.49
N CYS A 240 -25.72 11.46 5.59
CA CYS A 240 -24.62 10.64 5.08
C CYS A 240 -23.68 10.17 6.20
N ALA A 241 -23.19 11.06 7.06
CA ALA A 241 -22.28 10.70 8.14
C ALA A 241 -22.96 9.88 9.24
N SER A 242 -24.22 10.16 9.56
CA SER A 242 -25.03 9.35 10.50
C SER A 242 -25.17 7.89 10.03
N ILE A 243 -25.14 7.63 8.72
CA ILE A 243 -25.12 6.28 8.16
C ILE A 243 -23.70 5.71 8.15
N LEU A 244 -22.73 6.43 7.59
CA LEU A 244 -21.39 5.88 7.30
C LEU A 244 -20.60 5.52 8.55
N TYR A 245 -20.59 6.37 9.58
CA TYR A 245 -19.75 6.15 10.75
C TYR A 245 -20.10 4.87 11.51
N PRO A 246 -21.38 4.58 11.82
CA PRO A 246 -21.76 3.28 12.36
C PRO A 246 -21.47 2.10 11.41
N ARG A 247 -21.54 2.31 10.09
CA ARG A 247 -21.31 1.25 9.10
C ARG A 247 -19.84 0.84 8.96
N ILE A 248 -18.89 1.75 9.16
CA ILE A 248 -17.46 1.40 9.21
C ILE A 248 -17.22 0.31 10.27
N GLU A 249 -17.73 0.50 11.50
CA GLU A 249 -17.64 -0.52 12.54
C GLU A 249 -18.44 -1.77 12.19
N GLY A 250 -19.64 -1.61 11.63
CA GLY A 250 -20.47 -2.73 11.17
C GLY A 250 -19.73 -3.64 10.18
N LEU A 251 -19.01 -3.06 9.22
CA LEU A 251 -18.20 -3.79 8.24
C LEU A 251 -17.03 -4.52 8.92
N LEU A 252 -16.32 -3.87 9.84
CA LEU A 252 -15.24 -4.50 10.60
C LEU A 252 -15.74 -5.71 11.42
N ARG A 253 -16.93 -5.60 12.03
CA ARG A 253 -17.57 -6.70 12.77
C ARG A 253 -18.00 -7.83 11.85
N SER A 254 -18.55 -7.52 10.67
CA SER A 254 -18.89 -8.53 9.66
C SER A 254 -17.64 -9.27 9.19
N PHE A 255 -16.55 -8.56 8.90
CA PHE A 255 -15.26 -9.16 8.51
C PHE A 255 -14.69 -10.06 9.60
N GLN A 256 -14.71 -9.63 10.87
CA GLN A 256 -14.23 -10.45 11.98
C GLN A 256 -15.01 -11.76 12.10
N ARG A 257 -16.34 -11.70 11.92
CA ARG A 257 -17.22 -12.88 11.90
C ARG A 257 -16.87 -13.85 10.77
N THR A 258 -16.65 -13.36 9.56
CA THR A 258 -16.35 -14.21 8.38
C THR A 258 -14.93 -14.78 8.42
N SER A 259 -13.99 -14.04 9.00
CA SER A 259 -12.58 -14.46 9.13
C SER A 259 -12.35 -15.55 10.19
N GLY A 260 -13.39 -15.98 10.90
CA GLY A 260 -13.30 -17.01 11.94
C GLY A 260 -12.57 -16.56 13.21
N CYS A 261 -12.39 -15.25 13.41
CA CYS A 261 -11.75 -14.71 14.61
C CYS A 261 -12.71 -14.78 15.80
N THR A 262 -12.27 -15.39 16.90
CA THR A 262 -13.08 -15.60 18.12
C THR A 262 -12.86 -14.52 19.19
N SER A 263 -11.97 -13.55 18.93
CA SER A 263 -11.69 -12.49 19.90
C SER A 263 -12.88 -11.56 20.09
N TYR A 264 -13.03 -11.01 21.30
CA TYR A 264 -14.12 -10.09 21.59
C TYR A 264 -14.02 -8.81 20.72
N PRO A 265 -15.11 -8.35 20.10
CA PRO A 265 -15.10 -7.18 19.20
C PRO A 265 -14.98 -5.88 20.00
N THR A 266 -13.74 -5.42 20.21
CA THR A 266 -13.38 -4.11 20.72
C THR A 266 -12.85 -3.25 19.57
N ALA A 267 -12.85 -1.92 19.71
CA ALA A 267 -12.28 -1.02 18.70
C ALA A 267 -10.87 -1.45 18.26
N LYS A 268 -10.00 -1.76 19.24
CA LYS A 268 -8.61 -2.18 19.03
C LYS A 268 -8.48 -3.57 18.38
N THR A 269 -9.37 -4.50 18.69
CA THR A 269 -9.33 -5.83 18.05
C THR A 269 -9.89 -5.78 16.63
N LEU A 270 -10.89 -4.95 16.37
CA LEU A 270 -11.49 -4.76 15.04
C LEU A 270 -10.49 -4.16 14.03
N SER A 271 -9.80 -3.06 14.39
CA SER A 271 -8.78 -2.43 13.53
C SER A 271 -7.64 -3.41 13.24
N LYS A 272 -7.12 -4.03 14.31
CA LYS A 272 -6.01 -4.97 14.26
C LYS A 272 -6.31 -6.19 13.40
N THR A 273 -7.45 -6.84 13.57
CA THR A 273 -7.81 -8.05 12.80
C THR A 273 -7.92 -7.78 11.30
N ALA A 274 -8.50 -6.65 10.89
CA ALA A 274 -8.59 -6.28 9.48
C ALA A 274 -7.21 -6.11 8.81
N VAL A 275 -6.27 -5.53 9.55
CA VAL A 275 -4.94 -5.17 9.04
C VAL A 275 -3.94 -6.34 9.12
N GLU A 276 -3.93 -7.08 10.22
CA GLU A 276 -2.99 -8.20 10.44
C GLU A 276 -3.23 -9.37 9.49
N HIS A 277 -4.49 -9.64 9.13
CA HIS A 277 -4.82 -10.64 8.11
C HIS A 277 -4.09 -10.36 6.79
N HIS A 278 -3.94 -9.08 6.43
CA HIS A 278 -3.21 -8.65 5.24
C HIS A 278 -1.68 -8.69 5.42
N GLN A 279 -1.16 -8.34 6.60
CA GLN A 279 0.29 -8.39 6.88
C GLN A 279 0.86 -9.81 6.84
N THR A 280 0.06 -10.81 7.19
CA THR A 280 0.49 -12.22 7.14
C THR A 280 0.68 -12.72 5.70
N ALA A 281 0.14 -12.00 4.70
CA ALA A 281 0.12 -12.42 3.30
C ALA A 281 1.05 -11.61 2.38
N ARG A 282 1.63 -10.48 2.83
CA ARG A 282 2.46 -9.59 1.98
C ARG A 282 3.64 -8.98 2.74
N ILE A 283 4.72 -8.72 2.01
CA ILE A 283 5.96 -8.08 2.52
C ILE A 283 5.75 -6.56 2.71
N SER A 284 6.67 -5.91 3.42
CA SER A 284 6.50 -4.63 4.15
C SER A 284 6.06 -3.40 3.35
N ALA A 285 6.24 -3.33 2.02
CA ALA A 285 5.96 -2.14 1.22
C ALA A 285 4.65 -2.23 0.42
N SER A 286 3.53 -2.39 1.13
CA SER A 286 2.18 -2.28 0.56
C SER A 286 1.70 -0.83 0.52
N LEU A 287 1.05 -0.42 -0.57
CA LEU A 287 0.45 0.91 -0.72
C LEU A 287 -0.77 1.13 0.18
N LEU A 288 -1.27 0.06 0.79
CA LEU A 288 -2.33 0.14 1.79
C LEU A 288 -1.83 0.65 3.14
N LEU A 289 -0.51 0.72 3.32
CA LEU A 289 0.19 1.16 4.53
C LEU A 289 -0.41 0.54 5.80
N PRO A 290 -0.45 -0.81 5.92
CA PRO A 290 -1.26 -1.51 6.91
C PRO A 290 -1.04 -1.01 8.35
N SER A 291 0.22 -0.91 8.78
CA SER A 291 0.58 -0.44 10.13
C SER A 291 0.11 0.99 10.39
N LYS A 292 0.31 1.90 9.44
CA LYS A 292 -0.10 3.31 9.57
C LYS A 292 -1.61 3.49 9.46
N PHE A 293 -2.28 2.66 8.68
CA PHE A 293 -3.72 2.66 8.61
C PHE A 293 -4.36 2.14 9.91
N ASN A 294 -3.77 1.12 10.55
CA ASN A 294 -4.20 0.69 11.89
C ASN A 294 -4.03 1.83 12.91
N GLU A 295 -2.87 2.49 12.92
CA GLU A 295 -2.60 3.65 13.78
C GLU A 295 -3.62 4.79 13.53
N TYR A 296 -3.97 5.04 12.27
CA TYR A 296 -5.00 6.01 11.91
C TYR A 296 -6.39 5.62 12.43
N LEU A 297 -6.80 4.35 12.28
CA LEU A 297 -8.08 3.88 12.81
C LEU A 297 -8.14 4.04 14.33
N ASP A 298 -7.07 3.69 15.06
CA ASP A 298 -7.01 3.76 16.51
C ASP A 298 -7.00 5.22 17.01
N ASN A 299 -6.19 6.09 16.40
CA ASN A 299 -5.95 7.45 16.88
C ASN A 299 -6.91 8.50 16.32
N VAL A 300 -7.60 8.23 15.21
CA VAL A 300 -8.49 9.18 14.53
C VAL A 300 -9.94 8.69 14.53
N TYR A 301 -10.22 7.50 14.00
CA TYR A 301 -11.60 7.03 13.85
C TYR A 301 -12.21 6.52 15.18
N PHE A 302 -11.46 5.70 15.92
CA PHE A 302 -11.82 5.15 17.22
C PHE A 302 -11.31 5.98 18.41
N ALA A 303 -10.74 7.16 18.14
CA ALA A 303 -10.18 8.04 19.16
C ALA A 303 -11.12 8.16 20.36
N HIS A 304 -10.57 8.02 21.57
CA HIS A 304 -11.35 8.12 22.80
C HIS A 304 -12.02 9.49 22.89
N PHE A 305 -13.33 9.45 23.09
CA PHE A 305 -14.15 10.63 23.29
C PHE A 305 -14.39 10.85 24.79
N ILE A 306 -14.27 12.10 25.25
CA ILE A 306 -14.60 12.52 26.62
C ILE A 306 -15.91 13.31 26.56
N PRO A 307 -17.00 12.80 27.16
CA PRO A 307 -18.28 13.51 27.25
C PRO A 307 -18.12 14.93 27.84
N GLY A 308 -18.68 15.93 27.17
CA GLY A 308 -18.62 17.34 27.60
C GLY A 308 -17.41 18.16 27.10
N SER A 309 -16.52 17.56 26.31
CA SER A 309 -15.55 18.32 25.49
C SER A 309 -16.24 18.88 24.23
N ALA A 310 -15.66 19.89 23.56
CA ALA A 310 -16.17 20.35 22.25
C ALA A 310 -15.88 19.25 21.22
N PRO A 311 -16.87 18.45 20.77
CA PRO A 311 -16.58 17.26 20.01
C PRO A 311 -16.20 17.62 18.59
N ASP A 312 -15.31 16.83 18.02
CA ASP A 312 -15.05 16.72 16.60
C ASP A 312 -15.65 15.37 16.12
N VAL A 313 -16.10 15.24 14.86
CA VAL A 313 -16.71 13.97 14.40
C VAL A 313 -15.74 12.78 14.48
N GLY A 314 -16.02 11.90 15.43
CA GLY A 314 -15.55 10.51 15.51
C GLY A 314 -16.69 9.55 15.81
N ARG A 315 -16.43 8.22 15.75
CA ARG A 315 -17.44 7.17 16.02
C ARG A 315 -18.25 7.46 17.29
N HIS A 316 -17.56 7.76 18.37
CA HIS A 316 -18.19 7.96 19.68
C HIS A 316 -19.07 9.21 19.73
N SER A 317 -18.65 10.33 19.13
CA SER A 317 -19.47 11.55 19.07
C SER A 317 -20.78 11.33 18.28
N VAL A 318 -20.74 10.59 17.17
CA VAL A 318 -21.93 10.30 16.35
C VAL A 318 -22.84 9.27 17.02
N ALA A 319 -22.26 8.18 17.53
CA ALA A 319 -23.03 7.09 18.15
C ALA A 319 -23.65 7.47 19.51
N HIS A 320 -23.04 8.42 20.23
CA HIS A 320 -23.55 8.89 21.52
C HIS A 320 -24.34 10.21 21.43
N GLY A 321 -24.55 10.74 20.21
CA GLY A 321 -25.37 11.95 19.99
C GLY A 321 -24.74 13.24 20.50
N GLU A 322 -23.43 13.27 20.68
CA GLU A 322 -22.69 14.45 21.14
C GLU A 322 -22.11 15.29 19.98
N ALA A 323 -22.04 14.72 18.77
CA ALA A 323 -21.68 15.47 17.57
C ALA A 323 -22.72 16.57 17.29
N ARG A 324 -22.24 17.80 17.11
CA ARG A 324 -23.05 18.97 16.72
C ARG A 324 -23.32 18.92 15.22
N THR A 325 -24.36 19.61 14.78
CA THR A 325 -24.71 19.74 13.36
C THR A 325 -23.52 20.18 12.50
N ASP A 326 -22.70 21.11 13.02
CA ASP A 326 -21.53 21.65 12.32
C ASP A 326 -20.39 20.63 12.14
N ASP A 327 -20.37 19.58 12.96
CA ASP A 327 -19.35 18.54 12.87
C ASP A 327 -19.62 17.67 11.62
N PHE A 328 -20.90 17.47 11.26
CA PHE A 328 -21.34 16.72 10.07
C PHE A 328 -21.04 17.46 8.75
N SER A 329 -19.77 17.45 8.38
CA SER A 329 -19.22 18.22 7.27
C SER A 329 -18.95 17.38 6.01
N LEU A 330 -18.67 18.09 4.91
CA LEU A 330 -18.13 17.50 3.68
C LEU A 330 -16.86 16.70 3.96
N LYS A 331 -15.96 17.20 4.83
CA LYS A 331 -14.72 16.51 5.21
C LYS A 331 -15.03 15.18 5.89
N ALA A 332 -15.89 15.18 6.91
CA ALA A 332 -16.22 13.97 7.68
C ALA A 332 -16.78 12.86 6.78
N THR A 333 -17.73 13.20 5.91
CA THR A 333 -18.33 12.22 4.98
C THR A 333 -17.35 11.74 3.90
N THR A 334 -16.52 12.64 3.36
CA THR A 334 -15.46 12.31 2.38
C THR A 334 -14.45 11.32 2.98
N VAL A 335 -13.96 11.61 4.19
CA VAL A 335 -13.03 10.73 4.92
C VAL A 335 -13.69 9.38 5.24
N ALA A 336 -14.96 9.37 5.65
CA ALA A 336 -15.67 8.13 5.96
C ALA A 336 -15.76 7.19 4.74
N PHE A 337 -16.06 7.71 3.54
CA PHE A 337 -15.99 6.90 2.33
C PHE A 337 -14.59 6.37 2.06
N LEU A 338 -13.57 7.22 2.15
CA LEU A 338 -12.19 6.80 1.93
C LEU A 338 -11.74 5.69 2.90
N ILE A 339 -12.20 5.72 4.17
CA ILE A 339 -11.99 4.64 5.14
C ILE A 339 -12.65 3.34 4.66
N ILE A 340 -13.92 3.38 4.24
CA ILE A 340 -14.65 2.19 3.77
C ILE A 340 -13.97 1.60 2.53
N TYR A 341 -13.58 2.45 1.58
CA TYR A 341 -12.85 2.04 0.39
C TYR A 341 -11.49 1.41 0.74
N GLN A 342 -10.73 2.01 1.64
CA GLN A 342 -9.46 1.45 2.11
C GLN A 342 -9.67 0.08 2.79
N LEU A 343 -10.68 -0.04 3.66
CA LEU A 343 -11.05 -1.30 4.33
C LEU A 343 -11.46 -2.39 3.33
N SER A 344 -12.19 -2.04 2.26
CA SER A 344 -12.60 -3.00 1.23
C SER A 344 -11.43 -3.75 0.61
N LEU A 345 -10.24 -3.13 0.55
CA LEU A 345 -9.03 -3.73 0.00
C LEU A 345 -8.45 -4.78 0.94
N PHE A 346 -8.54 -4.56 2.26
CA PHE A 346 -8.13 -5.54 3.26
C PHE A 346 -9.07 -6.75 3.29
N PHE A 347 -10.37 -6.53 3.05
CA PHE A 347 -11.38 -7.60 3.05
C PHE A 347 -11.33 -8.46 1.77
N SER A 348 -10.87 -7.90 0.65
CA SER A 348 -10.85 -8.57 -0.66
C SER A 348 -9.73 -9.61 -0.83
N ASP A 349 -8.83 -9.76 0.14
CA ASP A 349 -7.78 -10.79 0.12
C ASP A 349 -8.24 -12.15 0.70
N GLU A 350 -9.52 -12.31 1.04
CA GLU A 350 -10.09 -13.64 1.28
C GLU A 350 -9.95 -14.49 0.00
N LYS A 351 -9.12 -15.55 0.11
CA LYS A 351 -8.96 -16.57 -0.91
C LYS A 351 -10.34 -16.98 -1.42
N LYS A 352 -10.56 -16.84 -2.74
CA LYS A 352 -11.44 -17.76 -3.45
C LYS A 352 -10.89 -19.16 -3.16
N LYS A 353 -11.47 -19.83 -2.18
CA LYS A 353 -11.28 -21.26 -1.96
C LYS A 353 -11.83 -22.02 -3.14
#